data_AF-A0A535NF45-F1
#
_entry.id   AF-A0A535NF45-F1
#
_cell.length_a   1.000
_cell.length_b   1.000
_cell.length_c   1.000
_cell.angle_alpha   90.00
_cell.angle_beta   90.00
_cell.angle_gamma   90.00
#
_symmetry.space_group_name_H-M   'P 1'
#
loop_
_entity.id
_entity.type
_entity.pdbx_description
1 polymer ?
#
loop_
_entity_poly.entity_id
_entity_poly.type
_entity_poly.pdbx_seq_one_letter_code
_entity_poly.pdbx_strand_id
1 'polypeptide(L)'
;AITGVLIIATVVAAWAVFRTRRPAVAWLATASVIAVAVEGALGGVVVVSDLKPWLVAVHLGLAMIILGCLIATAVLSMPQSPGIESASFRRLGSAAVAGTFILLLSGSSVVATQSDESCRSWPLCDLSSVNTFALLHRGVALVAGVLLIVFLVAAYRRGLRFFAVATAIVLLLQVAIGAAAAITGAAAANGLHVAIATLVWSGVLTTALLALPRADRASAPVLQVQKTPV
;
A
#
# COMPACT_ATOMS: atom_id res chain seq x y z
N ALA A 1 -12.97 12.97 12.64
CA ALA A 1 -14.34 13.21 12.13
C ALA A 1 -14.42 13.16 10.60
N ILE A 2 -13.67 14.02 9.87
CA ILE A 2 -13.76 14.12 8.40
C ILE A 2 -13.49 12.78 7.69
N THR A 3 -12.40 12.09 8.01
CA THR A 3 -12.05 10.80 7.40
C THR A 3 -13.15 9.76 7.56
N GLY A 4 -13.76 9.68 8.76
CA GLY A 4 -14.89 8.77 9.01
C GLY A 4 -16.09 9.06 8.12
N VAL A 5 -16.46 10.34 7.97
CA VAL A 5 -17.55 10.77 7.09
C VAL A 5 -17.26 10.40 5.63
N LEU A 6 -16.04 10.65 5.14
CA LEU A 6 -15.64 10.32 3.77
C LEU A 6 -15.66 8.82 3.48
N ILE A 7 -15.21 7.99 4.44
CA ILE A 7 -15.24 6.53 4.28
C ILE A 7 -16.69 6.03 4.28
N ILE A 8 -17.56 6.53 5.18
CA ILE A 8 -18.99 6.17 5.18
C ILE A 8 -19.64 6.56 3.84
N ALA A 9 -19.38 7.76 3.35
CA ALA A 9 -19.87 8.21 2.04
C ALA A 9 -19.38 7.30 0.90
N THR A 10 -18.13 6.84 0.97
CA THR A 10 -17.55 5.88 0.00
C THR A 10 -18.31 4.55 0.02
N VAL A 11 -18.66 4.02 1.21
CA VAL A 11 -19.45 2.78 1.32
C VAL A 11 -20.84 2.96 0.73
N VAL A 12 -21.53 4.05 1.09
CA VAL A 12 -22.88 4.33 0.57
C VAL A 12 -22.86 4.42 -0.95
N ALA A 13 -21.91 5.17 -1.52
CA ALA A 13 -21.75 5.28 -2.97
C ALA A 13 -21.41 3.92 -3.62
N ALA A 14 -20.52 3.13 -3.01
CA ALA A 14 -20.12 1.83 -3.52
C ALA A 14 -21.30 0.84 -3.57
N TRP A 15 -22.17 0.83 -2.55
CA TRP A 15 -23.38 0.01 -2.55
C TRP A 15 -24.44 0.54 -3.52
N ALA A 16 -24.63 1.85 -3.61
CA ALA A 16 -25.61 2.45 -4.52
C ALA A 16 -25.29 2.13 -6.00
N VAL A 17 -24.01 2.20 -6.37
CA VAL A 17 -23.57 2.11 -7.78
C VAL A 17 -23.10 0.70 -8.17
N PHE A 18 -22.33 0.03 -7.32
CA PHE A 18 -21.57 -1.17 -7.71
C PHE A 18 -22.10 -2.49 -7.14
N ARG A 19 -23.13 -2.49 -6.27
CA ARG A 19 -23.64 -3.72 -5.63
C ARG A 19 -24.02 -4.84 -6.61
N THR A 20 -24.53 -4.50 -7.78
CA THR A 20 -24.94 -5.48 -8.81
C THR A 20 -23.83 -5.72 -9.84
N ARG A 21 -23.18 -4.66 -10.33
CA ARG A 21 -22.19 -4.75 -11.41
C ARG A 21 -20.82 -5.25 -10.96
N ARG A 22 -20.33 -4.76 -9.81
CA ARG A 22 -19.00 -5.06 -9.26
C ARG A 22 -19.03 -5.10 -7.72
N PRO A 23 -19.68 -6.10 -7.10
CA PRO A 23 -19.87 -6.12 -5.64
C PRO A 23 -18.56 -6.20 -4.86
N ALA A 24 -17.45 -6.61 -5.47
CA ALA A 24 -16.13 -6.53 -4.86
C ALA A 24 -15.80 -5.10 -4.39
N VAL A 25 -16.18 -4.07 -5.15
CA VAL A 25 -15.99 -2.65 -4.77
C VAL A 25 -16.78 -2.32 -3.51
N ALA A 26 -18.05 -2.75 -3.44
CA ALA A 26 -18.91 -2.52 -2.28
C ALA A 26 -18.40 -3.25 -1.03
N TRP A 27 -17.96 -4.51 -1.17
CA TRP A 27 -17.42 -5.29 -0.06
C TRP A 27 -16.07 -4.76 0.45
N LEU A 28 -15.18 -4.33 -0.44
CA LEU A 28 -13.92 -3.69 -0.05
C LEU A 28 -14.17 -2.38 0.72
N ALA A 29 -15.13 -1.58 0.27
CA ALA A 29 -15.52 -0.36 0.96
C ALA A 29 -16.09 -0.68 2.37
N THR A 30 -17.01 -1.65 2.48
CA THR A 30 -17.56 -2.07 3.78
C THR A 30 -16.47 -2.59 4.72
N ALA A 31 -15.58 -3.45 4.21
CA ALA A 31 -14.48 -4.00 4.98
C ALA A 31 -13.57 -2.89 5.52
N SER A 32 -13.36 -1.82 4.74
CA SER A 32 -12.56 -0.66 5.17
C SER A 32 -13.18 0.06 6.37
N VAL A 33 -14.51 0.22 6.44
CA VAL A 33 -15.19 0.83 7.61
C VAL A 33 -15.01 -0.02 8.86
N ILE A 34 -15.22 -1.33 8.74
CA ILE A 34 -15.08 -2.26 9.86
C ILE A 34 -13.63 -2.23 10.37
N ALA A 35 -12.67 -2.32 9.45
CA ALA A 35 -11.25 -2.28 9.80
C ALA A 35 -10.85 -0.95 10.45
N VAL A 36 -11.39 0.20 10.01
CA VAL A 36 -11.14 1.50 10.67
C VAL A 36 -11.65 1.54 12.11
N ALA A 37 -12.79 0.92 12.40
CA ALA A 37 -13.28 0.83 13.78
C ALA A 37 -12.33 0.02 14.66
N VAL A 38 -11.84 -1.12 14.15
CA VAL A 38 -10.82 -1.95 14.82
C VAL A 38 -9.52 -1.18 15.00
N GLU A 39 -9.08 -0.45 13.97
CA GLU A 39 -7.86 0.34 13.98
C GLU A 39 -7.92 1.51 14.98
N GLY A 40 -9.09 2.14 15.13
CA GLY A 40 -9.33 3.17 16.14
C GLY A 40 -9.23 2.61 17.56
N ALA A 41 -9.80 1.42 17.80
CA ALA A 41 -9.67 0.72 19.08
C ALA A 41 -8.21 0.35 19.36
N LEU A 42 -7.51 -0.22 18.37
CA LEU A 42 -6.10 -0.58 18.47
C LEU A 42 -5.21 0.64 18.75
N GLY A 43 -5.47 1.78 18.09
CA GLY A 43 -4.78 3.04 18.37
C GLY A 43 -4.98 3.50 19.82
N GLY A 44 -6.19 3.35 20.37
CA GLY A 44 -6.45 3.57 21.79
C GLY A 44 -5.61 2.65 22.70
N VAL A 45 -5.53 1.36 22.35
CA VAL A 45 -4.71 0.37 23.08
C VAL A 45 -3.21 0.73 23.01
N VAL A 46 -2.72 1.20 21.87
CA VAL A 46 -1.32 1.64 21.69
C VAL A 46 -0.97 2.76 22.67
N VAL A 47 -1.85 3.75 22.83
CA VAL A 47 -1.64 4.90 23.73
C VAL A 47 -1.59 4.45 25.18
N VAL A 48 -2.55 3.65 25.64
CA VAL A 48 -2.59 3.19 27.04
C VAL A 48 -1.53 2.13 27.37
N SER A 49 -0.88 1.57 26.33
CA SER A 49 0.20 0.60 26.48
C SER A 49 1.59 1.22 26.40
N ASP A 50 1.71 2.55 26.53
CA ASP A 50 2.99 3.28 26.43
C ASP A 50 3.78 2.93 25.16
N LEU A 51 3.07 2.83 24.02
CA LEU A 51 3.67 2.64 22.69
C LEU A 51 4.48 1.34 22.55
N LYS A 52 4.06 0.23 23.19
CA LYS A 52 4.68 -1.10 22.99
C LYS A 52 4.98 -1.34 21.50
N PRO A 53 6.25 -1.60 21.12
CA PRO A 53 6.65 -1.52 19.72
C PRO A 53 5.91 -2.48 18.78
N TRP A 54 5.57 -3.67 19.25
CA TRP A 54 4.80 -4.63 18.45
C TRP A 54 3.35 -4.16 18.20
N LEU A 55 2.73 -3.45 19.15
CA LEU A 55 1.39 -2.86 18.95
C LEU A 55 1.45 -1.74 17.91
N VAL A 56 2.49 -0.90 17.93
CA VAL A 56 2.71 0.14 16.92
C VAL A 56 2.89 -0.48 15.52
N ALA A 57 3.64 -1.59 15.42
CA ALA A 57 3.81 -2.30 14.16
C ALA A 57 2.50 -2.93 13.65
N VAL A 58 1.70 -3.53 14.54
CA VAL A 58 0.39 -4.10 14.17
C VAL A 58 -0.58 -2.99 13.76
N HIS A 59 -0.59 -1.86 14.46
CA HIS A 59 -1.36 -0.66 14.09
C HIS A 59 -0.97 -0.19 12.69
N LEU A 60 0.32 0.08 12.43
CA LEU A 60 0.79 0.45 11.10
C LEU A 60 0.38 -0.58 10.03
N GLY A 61 0.54 -1.87 10.29
CA GLY A 61 0.16 -2.93 9.36
C GLY A 61 -1.33 -2.91 9.01
N LEU A 62 -2.20 -2.75 10.00
CA LEU A 62 -3.65 -2.66 9.79
C LEU A 62 -4.03 -1.36 9.07
N ALA A 63 -3.44 -0.21 9.43
CA ALA A 63 -3.60 1.05 8.69
C ALA A 63 -3.25 0.90 7.20
N MET A 64 -2.14 0.22 6.87
CA MET A 64 -1.73 -0.02 5.49
C MET A 64 -2.71 -0.94 4.74
N ILE A 65 -3.28 -1.95 5.41
CA ILE A 65 -4.31 -2.82 4.82
C ILE A 65 -5.59 -2.02 4.53
N ILE A 66 -6.02 -1.16 5.45
CA ILE A 66 -7.16 -0.26 5.26
C ILE A 66 -6.91 0.65 4.05
N LEU A 67 -5.76 1.30 3.99
CA LEU A 67 -5.36 2.14 2.86
C LEU A 67 -5.38 1.34 1.55
N GLY A 68 -4.90 0.10 1.57
CA GLY A 68 -4.95 -0.79 0.42
C GLY A 68 -6.37 -1.11 -0.06
N CYS A 69 -7.29 -1.38 0.86
CA CYS A 69 -8.71 -1.61 0.54
C CYS A 69 -9.38 -0.36 -0.03
N LEU A 70 -9.03 0.84 0.47
CA LEU A 70 -9.53 2.10 -0.06
C LEU A 70 -8.98 2.39 -1.46
N ILE A 71 -7.67 2.18 -1.69
CA ILE A 71 -7.06 2.29 -3.02
C ILE A 71 -7.68 1.28 -3.98
N ALA A 72 -7.91 0.04 -3.55
CA ALA A 72 -8.57 -0.97 -4.36
C ALA A 72 -10.01 -0.59 -4.71
N THR A 73 -10.78 -0.08 -3.74
CA THR A 73 -12.12 0.47 -3.98
C THR A 73 -12.07 1.57 -5.04
N ALA A 74 -11.14 2.52 -4.92
CA ALA A 74 -10.98 3.62 -5.87
C ALA A 74 -10.59 3.09 -7.27
N VAL A 75 -9.61 2.20 -7.37
CA VAL A 75 -9.11 1.70 -8.66
C VAL A 75 -10.12 0.80 -9.37
N LEU A 76 -10.84 -0.04 -8.64
CA LEU A 76 -11.81 -0.98 -9.20
C LEU A 76 -13.16 -0.32 -9.52
N SER A 77 -13.44 0.88 -8.99
CA SER A 77 -14.62 1.68 -9.36
C SER A 77 -14.45 2.47 -10.67
N MET A 78 -13.22 2.63 -11.16
CA MET A 78 -12.93 3.27 -12.44
C MET A 78 -13.53 2.52 -13.65
N PRO A 79 -13.59 3.15 -14.84
CA PRO A 79 -14.12 2.53 -16.07
C PRO A 79 -13.52 1.16 -16.40
N GLN A 80 -14.26 0.40 -17.19
CA GLN A 80 -13.84 -0.93 -17.64
C GLN A 80 -12.50 -0.87 -18.36
N SER A 81 -11.68 -1.90 -18.17
CA SER A 81 -10.39 -2.03 -18.80
C SER A 81 -10.01 -3.51 -18.90
N PRO A 82 -9.47 -3.97 -20.04
CA PRO A 82 -8.99 -5.34 -20.17
C PRO A 82 -7.77 -5.63 -19.27
N GLY A 83 -7.13 -4.60 -18.72
CA GLY A 83 -5.91 -4.74 -17.91
C GLY A 83 -4.69 -5.12 -18.75
N ILE A 84 -3.68 -5.70 -18.10
CA ILE A 84 -2.45 -6.19 -18.74
C ILE A 84 -2.47 -7.72 -18.70
N GLU A 85 -2.41 -8.36 -19.87
CA GLU A 85 -2.56 -9.81 -20.00
C GLU A 85 -1.39 -10.61 -19.38
N SER A 86 -0.19 -10.02 -19.31
CA SER A 86 1.03 -10.67 -18.85
C SER A 86 0.96 -11.11 -17.38
N ALA A 87 0.85 -12.43 -17.14
CA ALA A 87 0.86 -13.01 -15.81
C ALA A 87 2.16 -12.72 -15.04
N SER A 88 3.31 -12.73 -15.72
CA SER A 88 4.60 -12.41 -15.12
C SER A 88 4.65 -10.98 -14.59
N PHE A 89 4.05 -10.02 -15.30
CA PHE A 89 3.96 -8.64 -14.83
C PHE A 89 3.06 -8.53 -13.59
N ARG A 90 1.92 -9.23 -13.57
CA ARG A 90 1.04 -9.27 -12.39
C ARG A 90 1.73 -9.88 -11.18
N ARG A 91 2.45 -11.00 -11.34
CA ARG A 91 3.26 -11.62 -10.27
C ARG A 91 4.35 -10.68 -9.75
N LEU A 92 5.03 -9.97 -10.65
CA LEU A 92 6.02 -8.96 -10.28
C LEU A 92 5.39 -7.82 -9.47
N GLY A 93 4.20 -7.35 -9.87
CA GLY A 93 3.44 -6.36 -9.12
C GLY A 93 3.03 -6.85 -7.73
N SER A 94 2.54 -8.09 -7.62
CA SER A 94 2.23 -8.72 -6.32
C SER A 94 3.48 -8.83 -5.43
N ALA A 95 4.62 -9.24 -5.99
CA ALA A 95 5.87 -9.29 -5.27
C ALA A 95 6.35 -7.89 -4.82
N ALA A 96 6.20 -6.87 -5.66
CA ALA A 96 6.55 -5.50 -5.33
C ALA A 96 5.67 -4.94 -4.19
N VAL A 97 4.35 -5.17 -4.23
CA VAL A 97 3.42 -4.77 -3.16
C VAL A 97 3.76 -5.48 -1.84
N ALA A 98 3.96 -6.79 -1.88
CA ALA A 98 4.28 -7.57 -0.68
C ALA A 98 5.66 -7.20 -0.11
N GLY A 99 6.68 -7.09 -0.97
CA GLY A 99 8.04 -6.73 -0.58
C GLY A 99 8.12 -5.34 0.05
N THR A 100 7.40 -4.35 -0.50
CA THR A 100 7.34 -3.01 0.10
C THR A 100 6.51 -2.94 1.37
N PHE A 101 5.47 -3.77 1.51
CA PHE A 101 4.73 -3.91 2.76
C PHE A 101 5.63 -4.47 3.87
N ILE A 102 6.41 -5.51 3.56
CA ILE A 102 7.39 -6.09 4.49
C ILE A 102 8.47 -5.06 4.84
N LEU A 103 8.94 -4.28 3.86
CA LEU A 103 9.90 -3.19 4.11
C LEU A 103 9.34 -2.15 5.09
N LEU A 104 8.09 -1.72 4.92
CA LEU A 104 7.42 -0.81 5.85
C LEU A 104 7.43 -1.36 7.29
N LEU A 105 7.05 -2.63 7.47
CA LEU A 105 7.04 -3.27 8.79
C LEU A 105 8.43 -3.44 9.39
N SER A 106 9.44 -3.73 8.56
CA SER A 106 10.83 -3.82 9.03
C SER A 106 11.34 -2.50 9.60
N GLY A 107 10.83 -1.36 9.12
CA GLY A 107 11.15 -0.04 9.68
C GLY A 107 10.67 0.10 11.12
N SER A 108 9.51 -0.46 11.47
CA SER A 108 9.03 -0.49 12.86
C SER A 108 9.96 -1.26 13.79
N SER A 109 10.65 -2.29 13.28
CA SER A 109 11.64 -3.04 14.07
C SER A 109 12.87 -2.21 14.42
N VAL A 110 13.27 -1.26 13.56
CA VAL A 110 14.40 -0.34 13.83
C VAL A 110 14.07 0.55 15.03
N VAL A 111 12.87 1.13 15.04
CA VAL A 111 12.39 1.97 16.16
C VAL A 111 12.18 1.12 17.42
N ALA A 112 11.66 -0.10 17.28
CA ALA A 112 11.43 -1.02 18.39
C ALA A 112 12.71 -1.38 19.16
N THR A 113 13.85 -1.38 18.46
CA THR A 113 15.15 -1.79 18.99
C THR A 113 16.07 -0.61 19.29
N GLN A 114 15.57 0.63 19.12
CA GLN A 114 16.33 1.88 19.29
C GLN A 114 17.59 1.95 18.42
N SER A 115 17.62 1.18 17.32
CA SER A 115 18.76 1.20 16.38
C SER A 115 18.84 2.51 15.61
N ASP A 116 17.74 3.25 15.49
CA ASP A 116 17.70 4.59 14.90
C ASP A 116 18.40 5.66 15.76
N GLU A 117 18.48 5.45 17.08
CA GLU A 117 19.24 6.30 17.98
C GLU A 117 20.74 5.95 17.99
N SER A 118 21.06 4.66 17.90
CA SER A 118 22.44 4.16 17.97
C SER A 118 23.20 4.29 16.64
N CYS A 119 22.53 4.19 15.49
CA CYS A 119 23.13 4.24 14.15
C CYS A 119 22.83 5.58 13.44
N ARG A 120 23.47 6.68 13.90
CA ARG A 120 23.31 8.04 13.33
C ARG A 120 24.17 8.33 12.09
N SER A 121 24.27 7.36 11.19
CA SER A 121 25.08 7.45 9.98
C SER A 121 24.44 6.67 8.83
N TRP A 122 24.74 7.07 7.60
CA TRP A 122 24.24 6.43 6.38
C TRP A 122 25.37 6.43 5.33
N PRO A 123 25.57 5.35 4.54
CA PRO A 123 24.73 4.14 4.46
C PRO A 123 25.07 3.05 5.48
N LEU A 124 26.25 3.09 6.09
CA LEU A 124 26.75 2.06 7.01
C LEU A 124 26.94 2.62 8.42
N CYS A 125 26.88 1.73 9.41
CA CYS A 125 27.32 1.93 10.79
C CYS A 125 28.09 0.69 11.28
N ASP A 126 28.58 0.72 12.51
CA ASP A 126 29.28 -0.40 13.13
C ASP A 126 28.39 -1.64 13.24
N LEU A 127 29.03 -2.82 13.22
CA LEU A 127 28.36 -4.13 13.23
C LEU A 127 28.02 -4.61 14.66
N SER A 128 27.57 -3.70 15.52
CA SER A 128 27.09 -4.08 16.86
C SER A 128 25.73 -4.78 16.80
N SER A 129 25.42 -5.57 17.82
CA SER A 129 24.12 -6.26 17.94
C SER A 129 22.95 -5.28 17.92
N VAL A 130 23.13 -4.09 18.51
CA VAL A 130 22.13 -3.01 18.53
C VAL A 130 21.88 -2.45 17.13
N ASN A 131 22.91 -2.30 16.28
CA ASN A 131 22.78 -1.71 14.95
C ASN A 131 22.38 -2.71 13.86
N THR A 132 22.24 -3.99 14.20
CA THR A 132 21.88 -5.06 13.27
C THR A 132 20.52 -4.83 12.61
N PHE A 133 19.51 -4.34 13.35
CA PHE A 133 18.18 -4.07 12.78
C PHE A 133 18.18 -2.88 11.81
N ALA A 134 18.95 -1.82 12.10
CA ALA A 134 19.11 -0.71 11.16
C ALA A 134 19.79 -1.16 9.86
N LEU A 135 20.86 -1.95 9.95
CA LEU A 135 21.55 -2.49 8.77
C LEU A 135 20.68 -3.49 8.00
N LEU A 136 19.93 -4.35 8.70
CA LEU A 136 18.99 -5.28 8.07
C LEU A 136 17.90 -4.53 7.31
N HIS A 137 17.28 -3.52 7.92
CA HIS A 137 16.28 -2.69 7.26
C HIS A 137 16.85 -2.04 5.98
N ARG A 138 18.08 -1.49 6.02
CA ARG A 138 18.76 -0.92 4.84
C ARG A 138 19.05 -1.96 3.77
N GLY A 139 19.45 -3.18 4.15
CA GLY A 139 19.63 -4.30 3.23
C GLY A 139 18.32 -4.70 2.55
N VAL A 140 17.24 -4.82 3.32
CA VAL A 140 15.89 -5.08 2.79
C VAL A 140 15.44 -3.93 1.89
N ALA A 141 15.75 -2.68 2.23
CA ALA A 141 15.43 -1.50 1.42
C ALA A 141 16.16 -1.53 0.07
N LEU A 142 17.41 -1.97 0.03
CA LEU A 142 18.16 -2.13 -1.22
C LEU A 142 17.53 -3.19 -2.12
N VAL A 143 17.23 -4.37 -1.57
CA VAL A 143 16.61 -5.48 -2.32
C VAL A 143 15.22 -5.10 -2.83
N ALA A 144 14.39 -4.52 -1.96
CA ALA A 144 13.07 -4.02 -2.33
C ALA A 144 13.17 -2.87 -3.35
N GLY A 145 14.15 -1.99 -3.22
CA GLY A 145 14.43 -0.92 -4.17
C GLY A 145 14.72 -1.45 -5.57
N VAL A 146 15.58 -2.45 -5.71
CA VAL A 146 15.85 -3.11 -7.00
C VAL A 146 14.57 -3.73 -7.58
N LEU A 147 13.80 -4.45 -6.77
CA LEU A 147 12.51 -5.03 -7.18
C LEU A 147 11.54 -3.95 -7.67
N LEU A 148 11.45 -2.82 -6.97
CA LEU A 148 10.61 -1.69 -7.35
C LEU A 148 11.06 -1.06 -8.66
N ILE A 149 12.35 -0.82 -8.86
CA ILE A 149 12.86 -0.26 -10.12
C ILE A 149 12.51 -1.18 -11.29
N VAL A 150 12.70 -2.50 -11.15
CA VAL A 150 12.33 -3.47 -12.18
C VAL A 150 10.82 -3.41 -12.47
N PHE A 151 9.98 -3.36 -11.43
CA PHE A 151 8.54 -3.24 -11.57
C PHE A 151 8.10 -1.93 -12.24
N LEU A 152 8.66 -0.79 -11.83
CA LEU A 152 8.31 0.53 -12.34
C LEU A 152 8.76 0.71 -13.80
N VAL A 153 9.95 0.21 -14.17
CA VAL A 153 10.40 0.18 -15.58
C VAL A 153 9.48 -0.72 -16.41
N ALA A 154 9.11 -1.89 -15.89
CA ALA A 154 8.17 -2.79 -16.55
C ALA A 154 6.77 -2.17 -16.72
N ALA A 155 6.32 -1.37 -15.76
CA ALA A 155 5.04 -0.65 -15.80
C ALA A 155 5.08 0.52 -16.79
N TYR A 156 6.18 1.28 -16.80
CA TYR A 156 6.41 2.37 -17.76
C TYR A 156 6.34 1.88 -19.21
N ARG A 157 7.00 0.74 -19.50
CA ARG A 157 7.00 0.10 -20.83
C ARG A 157 5.62 -0.43 -21.25
N ARG A 158 4.70 -0.63 -20.32
CA ARG A 158 3.34 -1.15 -20.55
C ARG A 158 2.26 -0.06 -20.52
N GLY A 159 2.65 1.22 -20.59
CA GLY A 159 1.72 2.35 -20.71
C GLY A 159 1.27 2.97 -19.39
N LEU A 160 1.71 2.47 -18.23
CA LEU A 160 1.37 3.04 -16.92
C LEU A 160 2.35 4.17 -16.53
N ARG A 161 2.69 5.04 -17.49
CA ARG A 161 3.80 6.02 -17.37
C ARG A 161 3.65 6.97 -16.19
N PHE A 162 2.46 7.56 -16.01
CA PHE A 162 2.22 8.53 -14.94
C PHE A 162 2.49 7.91 -13.56
N PHE A 163 1.85 6.79 -13.25
CA PHE A 163 2.02 6.12 -11.96
C PHE A 163 3.44 5.59 -11.76
N ALA A 164 4.08 5.07 -12.82
CA ALA A 164 5.45 4.61 -12.77
C ALA A 164 6.44 5.74 -12.43
N VAL A 165 6.35 6.88 -13.13
CA VAL A 165 7.23 8.04 -12.93
C VAL A 165 6.95 8.71 -11.59
N ALA A 166 5.67 8.93 -11.24
CA ALA A 166 5.31 9.53 -9.96
C ALA A 166 5.83 8.69 -8.79
N THR A 167 5.62 7.37 -8.83
CA THR A 167 6.12 6.46 -7.78
C THR A 167 7.64 6.43 -7.74
N ALA A 168 8.32 6.49 -8.89
CA ALA A 168 9.79 6.56 -8.93
C ALA A 168 10.32 7.85 -8.29
N ILE A 169 9.69 9.01 -8.55
CA ILE A 169 10.06 10.28 -7.92
C ILE A 169 9.85 10.19 -6.40
N VAL A 170 8.70 9.69 -5.95
CA VAL A 170 8.42 9.50 -4.52
C VAL A 170 9.42 8.53 -3.88
N LEU A 171 9.84 7.48 -4.58
CA LEU A 171 10.86 6.55 -4.11
C LEU A 171 12.22 7.24 -3.93
N LEU A 172 12.63 8.12 -4.86
CA LEU A 172 13.86 8.89 -4.71
C LEU A 172 13.80 9.82 -3.50
N LEU A 173 12.67 10.50 -3.31
CA LEU A 173 12.43 11.33 -2.13
C LEU A 173 12.47 10.48 -0.85
N GLN A 174 11.90 9.28 -0.87
CA GLN A 174 11.91 8.37 0.27
C GLN A 174 13.31 7.99 0.72
N VAL A 175 14.21 7.71 -0.23
CA VAL A 175 15.62 7.39 0.06
C VAL A 175 16.33 8.61 0.65
N ALA A 176 16.15 9.79 0.06
CA ALA A 176 16.75 11.03 0.55
C ALA A 176 16.27 11.39 1.97
N ILE A 177 14.96 11.33 2.21
CA ILE A 177 14.36 11.61 3.52
C ILE A 177 14.75 10.54 4.54
N GLY A 178 14.88 9.27 4.13
CA GLY A 178 15.38 8.20 5.00
C GLY A 178 16.83 8.37 5.42
N ALA A 179 17.69 8.81 4.50
CA ALA A 179 19.07 9.16 4.84
C ALA A 179 19.12 10.36 5.80
N ALA A 180 18.31 11.40 5.54
CA ALA A 180 18.20 12.55 6.43
C ALA A 180 17.68 12.16 7.82
N ALA A 181 16.67 11.30 7.90
CA ALA A 181 16.14 10.74 9.15
C ALA A 181 17.22 9.96 9.90
N ALA A 182 18.01 9.10 9.23
CA ALA A 182 19.09 8.35 9.86
C ALA A 182 20.21 9.25 10.41
N ILE A 183 20.59 10.32 9.71
CA ILE A 183 21.70 11.20 10.13
C ILE A 183 21.24 12.16 11.23
N THR A 184 20.08 12.79 11.04
CA THR A 184 19.61 13.87 11.93
C THR A 184 18.78 13.35 13.10
N GLY A 185 18.05 12.24 12.90
CA GLY A 185 16.97 11.73 13.76
C GLY A 185 15.99 12.80 14.22
N ALA A 186 15.78 13.82 13.40
CA ALA A 186 14.77 14.83 13.65
C ALA A 186 13.38 14.18 13.58
N ALA A 187 12.53 14.44 14.56
CA ALA A 187 11.17 13.88 14.60
C ALA A 187 10.37 14.17 13.32
N ALA A 188 10.55 15.36 12.74
CA ALA A 188 9.94 15.73 11.46
C ALA A 188 10.44 14.86 10.30
N ALA A 189 11.74 14.55 10.24
CA ALA A 189 12.30 13.68 9.20
C ALA A 189 11.82 12.23 9.37
N ASN A 190 11.76 11.72 10.60
CA ASN A 190 11.23 10.39 10.91
C ASN A 190 9.75 10.27 10.51
N GLY A 191 8.92 11.24 10.88
CA GLY A 191 7.50 11.27 10.50
C GLY A 191 7.30 11.36 8.98
N LEU A 192 8.08 12.23 8.32
CA LEU A 192 8.02 12.38 6.87
C LEU A 192 8.50 11.10 6.15
N HIS A 193 9.51 10.42 6.68
CA HIS A 193 10.00 9.15 6.13
C HIS A 193 8.89 8.09 6.10
N VAL A 194 8.10 7.96 7.19
CA VAL A 194 6.98 6.99 7.22
C VAL A 194 5.85 7.43 6.28
N ALA A 195 5.54 8.73 6.24
CA ALA A 195 4.49 9.27 5.36
C ALA A 195 4.80 9.06 3.88
N ILE A 196 6.03 9.35 3.45
CA ILE A 196 6.47 9.15 2.06
C ILE A 196 6.63 7.65 1.75
N ALA A 197 7.05 6.81 2.70
CA ALA A 197 7.05 5.35 2.53
C ALA A 197 5.65 4.82 2.19
N THR A 198 4.64 5.33 2.89
CA THR A 198 3.23 5.00 2.69
C THR A 198 2.77 5.41 1.29
N LEU A 199 3.24 6.56 0.79
CA LEU A 199 2.96 7.03 -0.56
C LEU A 199 3.66 6.16 -1.63
N VAL A 200 4.90 5.71 -1.41
CA VAL A 200 5.57 4.75 -2.29
C VAL A 200 4.73 3.48 -2.41
N TRP A 201 4.34 2.89 -1.28
CA TRP A 201 3.53 1.67 -1.27
C TRP A 201 2.19 1.87 -1.98
N SER A 202 1.54 3.01 -1.77
CA SER A 202 0.28 3.38 -2.44
C SER A 202 0.44 3.47 -3.96
N GLY A 203 1.53 4.06 -4.45
CA GLY A 203 1.83 4.15 -5.87
C GLY A 203 2.11 2.78 -6.52
N VAL A 204 2.86 1.93 -5.80
CA VAL A 204 3.13 0.54 -6.22
C VAL A 204 1.84 -0.27 -6.29
N LEU A 205 1.01 -0.22 -5.25
CA LEU A 205 -0.28 -0.91 -5.20
C LEU A 205 -1.22 -0.41 -6.30
N THR A 206 -1.33 0.90 -6.50
CA THR A 206 -2.16 1.49 -7.56
C THR A 206 -1.73 0.97 -8.94
N THR A 207 -0.42 0.96 -9.21
CA THR A 207 0.14 0.45 -10.46
C THR A 207 -0.17 -1.04 -10.66
N ALA A 208 -0.05 -1.85 -9.60
CA ALA A 208 -0.37 -3.28 -9.64
C ALA A 208 -1.87 -3.53 -9.88
N LEU A 209 -2.74 -2.76 -9.23
CA LEU A 209 -4.19 -2.88 -9.39
C LEU A 209 -4.67 -2.42 -10.78
N LEU A 210 -4.07 -1.38 -11.35
CA LEU A 210 -4.35 -0.93 -12.71
C LEU A 210 -4.00 -1.98 -13.78
N ALA A 211 -3.12 -2.92 -13.46
CA ALA A 211 -2.77 -4.04 -14.32
C ALA A 211 -3.86 -5.13 -14.34
N LEU A 212 -4.79 -5.13 -13.38
CA LEU A 212 -5.86 -6.11 -13.29
C LEU A 212 -7.01 -5.76 -14.24
N PRO A 213 -7.68 -6.77 -14.83
CA PRO A 213 -8.89 -6.54 -15.59
C PRO A 213 -9.99 -5.98 -14.69
N ARG A 214 -10.71 -4.98 -15.20
CA ARG A 214 -11.88 -4.37 -14.56
C ARG A 214 -13.08 -4.59 -15.48
N ALA A 215 -13.82 -5.67 -15.22
CA ALA A 215 -15.01 -6.03 -15.97
C ALA A 215 -16.25 -5.96 -15.07
N ASP A 216 -17.39 -5.59 -15.65
CA ASP A 216 -18.67 -5.74 -14.97
C ASP A 216 -19.07 -7.20 -15.03
N ARG A 217 -19.77 -7.70 -14.01
CA ARG A 217 -20.44 -8.98 -14.11
C ARG A 217 -21.38 -8.91 -15.31
N ALA A 218 -21.24 -9.86 -16.24
CA ALA A 218 -22.17 -9.96 -17.36
C ALA A 218 -23.59 -10.05 -16.81
N SER A 219 -24.47 -9.13 -17.23
CA SER A 219 -25.90 -9.36 -17.10
C SER A 219 -26.17 -10.71 -17.74
N ALA A 220 -26.82 -11.63 -17.03
CA ALA A 220 -27.18 -12.94 -17.58
C ALA A 220 -27.78 -12.73 -18.98
N PRO A 221 -27.32 -13.44 -20.02
CA PRO A 221 -27.90 -13.29 -21.34
C PRO A 221 -29.40 -13.56 -21.21
N VAL A 222 -30.22 -12.56 -21.53
CA VAL A 222 -31.65 -12.77 -21.73
C VAL A 222 -31.73 -13.80 -22.85
N LEU A 223 -32.08 -15.04 -22.50
CA LEU A 223 -32.40 -16.09 -23.46
C LEU A 223 -33.52 -15.54 -24.35
N GLN A 224 -33.14 -14.99 -25.49
CA GLN A 224 -34.05 -14.64 -26.57
C GLN A 224 -34.56 -15.99 -27.10
N VAL A 225 -35.66 -16.47 -26.52
CA VAL A 225 -36.39 -17.62 -27.03
C VAL A 225 -36.87 -17.24 -28.42
N GLN A 226 -36.12 -17.65 -29.43
CA GLN A 226 -36.46 -17.49 -30.83
C GLN A 226 -37.70 -18.37 -31.06
N LYS A 227 -38.90 -17.76 -31.01
CA LYS A 227 -40.13 -18.44 -31.39
C LYS A 227 -40.07 -18.67 -32.90
N THR A 228 -39.79 -19.89 -33.31
CA THR A 228 -40.00 -20.33 -34.69
C THR A 228 -41.50 -20.29 -35.01
N PRO A 229 -41.94 -19.54 -36.04
CA PRO A 229 -43.30 -19.65 -36.53
C PRO A 229 -43.51 -21.04 -37.15
N VAL A 230 -44.60 -21.70 -36.75
CA VAL A 230 -45.13 -22.94 -37.34
C VAL A 230 -46.12 -22.57 -38.44
#